data_AF-A0A2N3BBN6-F1
#
_entry.id   AF-A0A2N3BBN6-F1
#
_cell.length_a   1.000
_cell.length_b   1.000
_cell.length_c   1.000
_cell.angle_alpha   90.00
_cell.angle_beta   90.00
_cell.angle_gamma   90.00
#
_symmetry.space_group_name_H-M   'P 1'
#
loop_
_entity.id
_entity.type
_entity.pdbx_description
1 polymer ?
#
loop_
_entity_poly.entity_id
_entity_poly.type
_entity_poly.pdbx_seq_one_letter_code
_entity_poly.pdbx_strand_id
1 'polypeptide(L)'
;MGQFGFGVSWIAESFYVDSERFGALAIPAVAGLSAGLAIFPAIAAILFATIMQRRAVGGITAGLLLATCWVAAEWLRGHVLTGFPWNLAAYALVEHAALRQPAAWVGSYGLSFLTVFIGLLPGVLIVAAPNRRVSVLVLFAVAVMGLWGGGALRLGTNLPTTDIALRIV
;
A
#
# COMPACT_ATOMS: atom_id res chain seq x y z
N MET A 1 -3.87 9.30 -10.72
CA MET A 1 -2.87 10.22 -11.30
C MET A 1 -1.97 10.81 -10.24
N GLY A 2 -2.51 11.63 -9.32
CA GLY A 2 -1.70 12.40 -8.35
C GLY A 2 -0.65 11.60 -7.59
N GLN A 3 -1.02 10.46 -6.98
CA GLN A 3 -0.07 9.61 -6.24
C GLN A 3 1.17 9.23 -7.06
N PHE A 4 1.00 8.79 -8.31
CA PHE A 4 2.12 8.41 -9.17
C PHE A 4 2.83 9.63 -9.74
N GLY A 5 2.09 10.68 -10.12
CA GLY A 5 2.67 11.92 -10.63
C GLY A 5 3.73 12.52 -9.70
N PHE A 6 3.45 12.54 -8.39
CA PHE A 6 4.44 12.95 -7.39
C PHE A 6 5.39 11.81 -7.01
N GLY A 7 4.88 10.60 -6.81
CA GLY A 7 5.66 9.48 -6.29
C GLY A 7 6.67 8.87 -7.27
N VAL A 8 6.60 9.21 -8.55
CA VAL A 8 7.58 8.80 -9.58
C VAL A 8 8.17 10.00 -10.35
N SER A 9 7.99 11.22 -9.84
CA SER A 9 8.52 12.44 -10.50
C SER A 9 10.04 12.41 -10.65
N TRP A 10 10.74 11.78 -9.70
CA TRP A 10 12.20 11.61 -9.70
C TRP A 10 12.72 10.87 -10.95
N ILE A 11 11.88 10.13 -11.68
CA ILE A 11 12.26 9.48 -12.94
C ILE A 11 12.63 10.52 -14.00
N ALA A 12 12.12 11.75 -13.90
CA ALA A 12 12.50 12.86 -14.77
C ALA A 12 14.02 13.13 -14.74
N GLU A 13 14.67 12.93 -13.58
CA GLU A 13 16.12 13.18 -13.43
C GLU A 13 16.96 12.32 -14.38
N SER A 14 16.50 11.09 -14.68
CA SER A 14 17.16 10.22 -15.65
C SER A 14 17.21 10.81 -17.06
N PHE A 15 16.22 11.63 -17.44
CA PHE A 15 16.18 12.31 -18.73
C PHE A 15 17.06 13.56 -18.75
N TYR A 16 17.38 14.13 -17.59
CA TYR A 16 18.21 15.33 -17.48
C TYR A 16 19.72 15.03 -17.46
N VAL A 17 20.12 13.76 -17.37
CA VAL A 17 21.53 13.35 -17.52
C VAL A 17 22.08 13.72 -18.91
N ASP A 18 21.27 13.57 -19.96
CA ASP A 18 21.56 14.04 -21.33
C ASP A 18 20.37 14.90 -21.81
N SER A 19 20.26 16.08 -21.20
CA SER A 19 19.10 16.96 -21.33
C SER A 19 18.95 17.55 -22.73
N GLU A 20 20.05 17.80 -23.45
CA GLU A 20 20.03 18.29 -24.82
C GLU A 20 19.27 17.34 -25.74
N ARG A 21 19.42 16.03 -25.50
CA ARG A 21 18.78 15.00 -26.32
C ARG A 21 17.42 14.56 -25.79
N PHE A 22 17.27 14.41 -24.48
CA PHE A 22 16.11 13.75 -23.87
C PHE A 22 15.28 14.62 -22.92
N GLY A 23 15.74 15.82 -22.56
CA GLY A 23 15.10 16.65 -21.53
C GLY A 23 13.63 16.98 -21.81
N ALA A 24 13.27 17.20 -23.07
CA ALA A 24 11.88 17.46 -23.48
C ALA A 24 10.94 16.26 -23.26
N LEU A 25 11.48 15.04 -23.22
CA LEU A 25 10.69 13.81 -23.00
C LEU A 25 10.43 13.53 -21.53
N ALA A 26 11.11 14.20 -20.60
CA ALA A 26 10.98 13.96 -19.16
C ALA A 26 9.52 14.07 -18.68
N ILE A 27 8.86 15.20 -18.98
CA ILE A 27 7.48 15.47 -18.55
C ILE A 27 6.49 14.52 -19.23
N PRO A 28 6.47 14.35 -20.57
CA PRO A 28 5.59 13.39 -21.23
C PRO A 28 5.80 11.95 -20.74
N ALA A 29 7.04 11.52 -20.50
CA ALA A 29 7.35 10.18 -20.04
C ALA A 29 6.82 9.92 -18.63
N VAL A 30 7.08 10.84 -17.68
CA VAL A 30 6.58 10.72 -16.30
C VAL A 30 5.05 10.81 -16.27
N ALA A 31 4.44 11.69 -17.06
CA ALA A 31 2.99 11.79 -17.17
C ALA A 31 2.38 10.51 -17.76
N GLY A 32 2.95 9.97 -18.84
CA GLY A 32 2.53 8.73 -19.47
C GLY A 32 2.70 7.50 -18.57
N LEU A 33 3.82 7.40 -17.86
CA LEU A 33 4.04 6.36 -16.87
C LEU A 33 3.02 6.48 -15.73
N SER A 34 2.81 7.68 -15.19
CA SER A 34 1.81 7.92 -14.16
C SER A 34 0.42 7.53 -14.65
N ALA A 35 0.08 7.89 -15.90
CA ALA A 35 -1.13 7.50 -16.62
C ALA A 35 -1.34 5.98 -16.59
N GLY A 36 -0.34 5.24 -17.07
CA GLY A 36 -0.35 3.77 -17.08
C GLY A 36 -0.48 3.16 -15.68
N LEU A 37 0.28 3.66 -14.71
CA LEU A 37 0.25 3.13 -13.34
C LEU A 37 -1.07 3.38 -12.62
N ALA A 38 -1.80 4.46 -12.94
CA ALA A 38 -3.08 4.72 -12.31
C ALA A 38 -4.23 3.87 -12.85
N ILE A 39 -4.03 3.13 -13.95
CA ILE A 39 -4.99 2.14 -14.42
C ILE A 39 -5.22 1.08 -13.34
N PHE A 40 -4.19 0.69 -12.59
CA PHE A 40 -4.31 -0.34 -11.56
C PHE A 40 -5.22 0.05 -10.37
N PRO A 41 -5.06 1.19 -9.69
CA PRO A 41 -6.05 1.61 -8.68
C PRO A 41 -7.43 1.89 -9.30
N ALA A 42 -7.52 2.28 -10.58
CA ALA A 42 -8.81 2.40 -11.27
C ALA A 42 -9.48 1.02 -11.43
N ILE A 43 -8.73 -0.03 -11.80
CA ILE A 43 -9.20 -1.42 -11.83
C ILE A 43 -9.69 -1.84 -10.44
N ALA A 44 -8.94 -1.55 -9.38
CA ALA A 44 -9.36 -1.86 -8.01
C ALA A 44 -10.71 -1.20 -7.65
N ALA A 45 -10.87 0.09 -7.98
CA ALA A 45 -12.10 0.83 -7.73
C ALA A 45 -13.29 0.28 -8.55
N ILE A 46 -13.07 -0.05 -9.84
CA ILE A 46 -14.10 -0.65 -10.70
C ILE A 46 -14.52 -2.03 -10.18
N LEU A 47 -13.56 -2.88 -9.81
CA LEU A 47 -13.85 -4.20 -9.24
C LEU A 47 -14.65 -4.08 -7.94
N PHE A 48 -14.23 -3.19 -7.04
CA PHE A 48 -14.96 -2.92 -5.81
C PHE A 48 -16.40 -2.45 -6.10
N ALA A 49 -16.57 -1.44 -6.96
CA ALA A 49 -17.87 -0.87 -7.29
C ALA A 49 -18.81 -1.88 -7.96
N THR A 50 -18.31 -2.66 -8.92
CA THR A 50 -19.11 -3.67 -9.62
C THR A 50 -19.58 -4.79 -8.69
N ILE A 51 -18.76 -5.21 -7.72
CA ILE A 51 -19.15 -6.21 -6.72
C ILE A 51 -20.15 -5.61 -5.73
N MET A 52 -19.95 -4.36 -5.27
CA MET A 52 -20.88 -3.64 -4.40
C MET A 52 -22.26 -3.45 -5.02
N GLN A 53 -22.34 -3.20 -6.32
CA GLN A 53 -23.62 -3.07 -7.02
C GLN A 53 -24.40 -4.39 -7.08
N ARG A 54 -23.70 -5.52 -7.14
CA ARG A 54 -24.31 -6.86 -7.26
C ARG A 54 -24.61 -7.52 -5.93
N ARG A 55 -24.02 -7.05 -4.83
CA ARG A 55 -24.15 -7.64 -3.49
C ARG A 55 -24.43 -6.57 -2.46
N ALA A 56 -25.41 -6.81 -1.59
CA ALA A 56 -25.67 -5.95 -0.44
C ALA A 56 -24.62 -6.18 0.67
N VAL A 57 -23.41 -5.67 0.47
CA VAL A 57 -22.30 -5.71 1.42
C VAL A 57 -21.99 -4.29 1.91
N GLY A 58 -21.73 -4.15 3.20
CA GLY A 58 -21.48 -2.86 3.83
C GLY A 58 -20.57 -2.98 5.04
N GLY A 59 -20.21 -1.83 5.62
CA GLY A 59 -19.40 -1.76 6.82
C GLY A 59 -18.02 -2.41 6.66
N ILE A 60 -17.63 -3.23 7.64
CA ILE A 60 -16.32 -3.91 7.68
C ILE A 60 -16.11 -4.81 6.46
N THR A 61 -17.15 -5.51 6.00
CA THR A 61 -17.06 -6.40 4.84
C THR A 61 -16.76 -5.64 3.54
N ALA A 62 -17.33 -4.43 3.39
CA ALA A 62 -16.98 -3.57 2.27
C ALA A 62 -15.52 -3.10 2.35
N GLY A 63 -15.03 -2.77 3.56
CA GLY A 63 -13.62 -2.44 3.79
C GLY A 63 -12.67 -3.58 3.41
N LEU A 64 -12.99 -4.83 3.82
CA LEU A 64 -12.22 -6.02 3.45
C LEU A 64 -12.19 -6.23 1.93
N LEU A 65 -13.34 -6.04 1.27
CA LEU A 65 -13.43 -6.18 -0.18
C LEU A 65 -12.53 -5.14 -0.88
N LEU A 66 -12.63 -3.87 -0.48
CA LEU A 66 -11.82 -2.81 -1.10
C LEU A 66 -10.32 -3.04 -0.89
N ALA A 67 -9.90 -3.43 0.31
CA ALA A 67 -8.50 -3.79 0.58
C ALA A 67 -8.03 -4.97 -0.28
N THR A 68 -8.90 -5.98 -0.49
CA THR A 68 -8.60 -7.12 -1.37
C THR A 68 -8.45 -6.67 -2.83
N CYS A 69 -9.39 -5.88 -3.35
CA CYS A 69 -9.34 -5.35 -4.71
C CYS A 69 -8.09 -4.47 -4.92
N TRP A 70 -7.73 -3.66 -3.93
CA TRP A 70 -6.54 -2.82 -3.97
C TRP A 70 -5.25 -3.65 -4.10
N VAL A 71 -5.07 -4.63 -3.22
CA VAL A 71 -3.87 -5.47 -3.22
C VAL A 71 -3.78 -6.37 -4.44
N ALA A 72 -4.91 -6.87 -4.94
CA ALA A 72 -4.94 -7.60 -6.21
C ALA A 72 -4.44 -6.73 -7.36
N ALA A 73 -4.83 -5.45 -7.40
CA ALA A 73 -4.33 -4.51 -8.40
C ALA A 73 -2.86 -4.15 -8.20
N GLU A 74 -2.39 -3.99 -6.96
CA GLU A 74 -0.96 -3.80 -6.65
C GLU A 74 -0.12 -5.01 -7.07
N TRP A 75 -0.61 -6.21 -6.81
CA TRP A 75 0.03 -7.45 -7.23
C TRP A 75 0.10 -7.54 -8.74
N LEU A 76 -1.02 -7.28 -9.44
CA LEU A 76 -1.05 -7.27 -10.90
C LEU A 76 -0.06 -6.26 -11.48
N ARG A 77 -0.01 -5.05 -10.93
CA ARG A 77 0.96 -4.00 -11.31
C ARG A 77 2.41 -4.41 -11.12
N GLY A 78 2.69 -5.27 -10.14
CA GLY A 78 4.00 -5.83 -9.90
C GLY A 78 4.43 -6.94 -10.85
N HIS A 79 3.57 -7.40 -11.76
CA HIS A 79 3.86 -8.54 -12.64
C HIS A 79 3.59 -8.26 -14.13
N VAL A 80 2.58 -7.44 -14.45
CA VAL A 80 2.25 -7.08 -15.83
C VAL A 80 3.39 -6.29 -16.46
N LEU A 81 3.75 -6.62 -17.72
CA LEU A 81 4.82 -5.98 -18.48
C LEU A 81 6.14 -5.91 -17.69
N THR A 82 6.56 -7.04 -17.12
CA THR A 82 7.74 -7.21 -16.21
C THR A 82 7.58 -6.64 -14.81
N GLY A 83 6.52 -5.83 -14.57
CA GLY A 83 6.15 -5.34 -13.26
C GLY A 83 6.84 -4.04 -12.84
N PHE A 84 6.07 -3.18 -12.16
CA PHE A 84 6.60 -1.97 -11.53
C PHE A 84 5.93 -1.77 -10.16
N PRO A 85 6.30 -2.52 -9.11
CA PRO A 85 5.65 -2.49 -7.79
C PRO A 85 6.13 -1.30 -6.92
N TRP A 86 6.27 -0.11 -7.51
CA TRP A 86 6.66 1.11 -6.77
C TRP A 86 5.47 1.69 -5.97
N ASN A 87 5.73 2.39 -4.86
CA ASN A 87 4.69 3.02 -4.03
C ASN A 87 3.53 2.07 -3.63
N LEU A 88 3.86 0.90 -3.07
CA LEU A 88 2.86 0.04 -2.43
C LEU A 88 2.33 0.72 -1.16
N ALA A 89 1.08 0.44 -0.79
CA ALA A 89 0.50 0.95 0.46
C ALA A 89 1.34 0.57 1.70
N ALA A 90 1.99 -0.60 1.70
CA ALA A 90 2.92 -1.01 2.75
C ALA A 90 4.06 -0.02 2.99
N TYR A 91 4.51 0.71 1.97
CA TYR A 91 5.66 1.62 2.08
C TYR A 91 5.36 2.86 2.92
N ALA A 92 4.09 3.17 3.15
CA ALA A 92 3.72 4.19 4.13
C ALA A 92 4.21 3.89 5.55
N LEU A 93 4.54 2.63 5.85
CA LEU A 93 5.00 2.17 7.16
C LEU A 93 6.51 1.97 7.25
N VAL A 94 7.27 2.19 6.17
CA VAL A 94 8.68 1.78 6.06
C VAL A 94 9.60 2.47 7.08
N GLU A 95 9.31 3.73 7.41
CA GLU A 95 10.06 4.52 8.39
C GLU A 95 9.71 4.18 9.85
N HIS A 96 8.69 3.33 10.07
CA HIS A 96 8.24 2.94 11.39
C HIS A 96 8.68 1.52 11.72
N ALA A 97 9.77 1.40 12.46
CA ALA A 97 10.46 0.13 12.72
C ALA A 97 9.52 -1.00 13.19
N ALA A 98 8.59 -0.71 14.11
CA ALA A 98 7.62 -1.70 14.60
C ALA A 98 6.58 -2.03 13.52
N LEU A 99 5.97 -1.03 12.89
CA LEU A 99 4.87 -1.22 11.93
C LEU A 99 5.31 -1.92 10.63
N ARG A 100 6.59 -1.84 10.25
CA ARG A 100 7.12 -2.57 9.08
C ARG A 100 7.45 -4.04 9.37
N GLN A 101 7.66 -4.42 10.63
CA GLN A 101 8.05 -5.80 10.98
C GLN A 101 7.11 -6.89 10.47
N PRO A 102 5.77 -6.70 10.46
CA PRO A 102 4.86 -7.74 10.00
C PRO A 102 5.06 -8.13 8.53
N ALA A 103 5.71 -7.29 7.71
CA ALA A 103 6.12 -7.66 6.36
C ALA A 103 7.00 -8.93 6.32
N ALA A 104 7.70 -9.27 7.41
CA ALA A 104 8.47 -10.51 7.50
C ALA A 104 7.59 -11.78 7.48
N TRP A 105 6.31 -11.67 7.84
CA TRP A 105 5.38 -12.81 7.85
C TRP A 105 4.45 -12.83 6.64
N VAL A 106 3.94 -11.67 6.23
CA VAL A 106 2.91 -11.57 5.19
C VAL A 106 3.41 -10.94 3.88
N GLY A 107 4.69 -10.56 3.83
CA GLY A 107 5.27 -9.84 2.71
C GLY A 107 4.75 -8.40 2.58
N SER A 108 5.24 -7.69 1.57
CA SER A 108 4.81 -6.31 1.28
C SER A 108 3.34 -6.23 0.86
N TYR A 109 2.84 -7.16 0.04
CA TYR A 109 1.42 -7.17 -0.37
C TYR A 109 0.46 -7.45 0.80
N GLY A 110 0.83 -8.36 1.70
CA GLY A 110 0.04 -8.61 2.90
C GLY A 110 0.05 -7.40 3.85
N LEU A 111 1.19 -6.72 3.99
CA LEU A 111 1.24 -5.47 4.75
C LEU A 111 0.42 -4.37 4.07
N SER A 112 0.44 -4.26 2.74
CA SER A 112 -0.44 -3.35 1.98
C SER A 112 -1.90 -3.61 2.28
N PHE A 113 -2.33 -4.87 2.34
CA PHE A 113 -3.70 -5.25 2.69
C PHE A 113 -4.08 -4.68 4.06
N LEU A 114 -3.24 -4.93 5.07
CA LEU A 114 -3.46 -4.46 6.43
C LEU A 114 -3.50 -2.94 6.49
N THR A 115 -2.56 -2.25 5.84
CA THR A 115 -2.52 -0.79 5.80
C THR A 115 -3.79 -0.19 5.19
N VAL A 116 -4.22 -0.69 4.03
CA VAL A 116 -5.43 -0.21 3.35
C VAL A 116 -6.66 -0.52 4.20
N PHE A 117 -6.79 -1.75 4.68
CA PHE A 117 -7.95 -2.15 5.48
C PHE A 117 -8.09 -1.32 6.76
N ILE A 118 -7.01 -1.18 7.54
CA ILE A 118 -6.99 -0.38 8.76
C ILE A 118 -7.29 1.10 8.44
N GLY A 119 -6.71 1.64 7.36
CA GLY A 119 -6.95 3.01 6.90
C GLY A 119 -8.40 3.29 6.47
N LEU A 120 -9.15 2.26 6.08
CA LEU A 120 -10.57 2.38 5.71
C LEU A 120 -11.52 2.36 6.91
N LEU A 121 -11.11 1.84 8.07
CA LEU A 121 -11.97 1.68 9.25
C LEU A 121 -12.56 3.02 9.76
N PRO A 122 -11.83 4.16 9.76
CA PRO A 122 -12.44 5.46 10.06
C PRO A 122 -13.58 5.83 9.10
N GLY A 123 -13.45 5.55 7.80
CA GLY A 123 -14.52 5.77 6.82
C GLY A 123 -15.73 4.86 7.07
N VAL A 124 -15.46 3.58 7.41
CA VAL A 124 -16.51 2.63 7.82
C VAL A 124 -17.24 3.12 9.07
N LEU A 125 -16.52 3.69 10.04
CA LEU A 125 -17.10 4.20 11.28
C LEU A 125 -18.08 5.36 11.04
N ILE A 126 -17.77 6.26 10.10
CA ILE A 126 -18.61 7.42 9.75
C ILE A 126 -19.98 6.96 9.23
N VAL A 127 -20.01 5.92 8.39
CA VAL A 127 -21.23 5.42 7.73
C VAL A 127 -21.93 4.32 8.55
N ALA A 128 -21.27 3.78 9.58
CA ALA A 128 -21.82 2.74 10.43
C ALA A 128 -23.02 3.21 11.27
N ALA A 129 -24.05 2.36 11.32
CA ALA A 129 -25.16 2.52 12.27
C ALA A 129 -24.65 2.60 13.72
N PRO A 130 -25.31 3.34 14.62
CA PRO A 130 -24.82 3.59 15.98
C PRO A 130 -24.44 2.31 16.76
N ASN A 131 -25.22 1.25 16.61
CA ASN A 131 -24.98 -0.06 17.25
C ASN A 131 -23.75 -0.82 16.72
N ARG A 132 -23.21 -0.47 15.54
CA ARG A 132 -22.02 -1.10 14.93
C ARG A 132 -20.74 -0.30 15.16
N ARG A 133 -20.83 0.97 15.58
CA ARG A 133 -19.67 1.87 15.75
C ARG A 133 -18.66 1.34 16.76
N VAL A 134 -19.13 0.81 17.88
CA VAL A 134 -18.26 0.22 18.91
C VAL A 134 -17.46 -0.95 18.34
N SER A 135 -18.09 -1.84 17.57
CA SER A 135 -17.38 -2.96 16.94
C SER A 135 -16.30 -2.49 15.96
N VAL A 136 -16.55 -1.42 15.19
CA VAL A 136 -15.57 -0.84 14.25
C VAL A 136 -14.41 -0.19 15.01
N LEU A 137 -14.69 0.54 16.10
CA LEU A 137 -13.67 1.15 16.96
C LEU A 137 -12.78 0.09 17.63
N VAL A 138 -13.39 -0.95 18.19
CA VAL A 138 -12.67 -2.07 18.79
C VAL A 138 -11.80 -2.74 17.75
N LEU A 139 -12.33 -3.02 16.56
CA LEU A 139 -11.55 -3.61 15.48
C LEU A 139 -10.38 -2.72 15.06
N PHE A 140 -10.59 -1.42 14.91
CA PHE A 140 -9.55 -0.46 14.56
C PHE A 140 -8.44 -0.44 15.63
N ALA A 141 -8.81 -0.31 16.90
CA ALA A 141 -7.86 -0.32 18.00
C ALA A 141 -7.07 -1.63 18.07
N VAL A 142 -7.75 -2.78 17.99
CA VAL A 142 -7.11 -4.10 18.00
C VAL A 142 -6.18 -4.28 16.80
N ALA A 143 -6.58 -3.85 15.60
CA ALA A 143 -5.75 -3.98 14.41
C ALA A 143 -4.49 -3.11 14.47
N VAL A 144 -4.61 -1.85 14.92
CA VAL A 144 -3.45 -0.95 15.10
C VAL A 144 -2.53 -1.46 16.20
N MET A 145 -3.07 -1.83 17.36
CA MET A 145 -2.29 -2.35 18.49
C MET A 145 -1.66 -3.71 18.16
N GLY A 146 -2.34 -4.56 17.41
CA GLY A 146 -1.81 -5.84 16.95
C GLY A 146 -0.67 -5.66 15.96
N LEU A 147 -0.82 -4.76 14.98
CA LEU A 147 0.21 -4.45 14.00
C LEU A 147 1.47 -3.87 14.67
N TRP A 148 1.28 -2.88 15.56
CA TRP A 148 2.39 -2.28 16.30
C TRP A 148 2.99 -3.23 17.32
N GLY A 149 2.17 -3.88 18.15
CA GLY A 149 2.59 -4.78 19.23
C GLY A 149 3.30 -6.02 18.71
N GLY A 150 2.76 -6.67 17.67
CA GLY A 150 3.43 -7.80 17.01
C GLY A 150 4.80 -7.40 16.47
N GLY A 151 4.91 -6.20 15.89
CA GLY A 151 6.19 -5.68 15.43
C GLY A 151 7.15 -5.30 16.55
N ALA A 152 6.68 -4.66 17.61
CA ALA A 152 7.48 -4.29 18.77
C ALA A 152 8.04 -5.54 19.48
N LEU A 153 7.23 -6.59 19.63
CA LEU A 153 7.66 -7.86 20.20
C LEU A 153 8.75 -8.52 19.35
N ARG A 154 8.60 -8.51 18.02
CA ARG A 154 9.63 -9.02 17.10
C ARG A 154 10.93 -8.22 17.15
N LEU A 155 10.85 -6.90 17.30
CA LEU A 155 12.05 -6.07 17.47
C LEU A 155 12.76 -6.34 18.80
N GLY A 156 12.01 -6.69 19.83
CA GLY A 156 12.55 -7.02 21.15
C GLY A 156 13.23 -8.39 21.24
N THR A 157 13.09 -9.27 20.24
CA THR A 157 13.80 -10.55 20.26
C THR A 157 15.25 -10.33 19.84
N ASN A 158 16.19 -10.62 20.75
CA ASN A 158 17.61 -10.62 20.44
C ASN A 158 17.88 -11.63 19.32
N LEU A 159 18.32 -11.14 18.16
CA LEU A 159 18.83 -12.01 17.11
C LEU A 159 20.17 -12.59 17.58
N PRO A 160 20.46 -13.87 17.28
CA PRO A 160 21.77 -14.45 17.55
C PRO A 160 22.84 -13.55 16.93
N THR A 161 23.90 -13.25 17.68
CA THR A 161 25.06 -12.55 17.13
C THR A 161 25.66 -13.45 16.05
N THR A 162 25.60 -13.01 14.81
CA THR A 162 26.26 -13.71 13.69
C THR A 162 27.74 -13.35 13.70
N ASP A 163 28.63 -14.33 13.51
CA ASP A 163 30.09 -14.12 13.37
C ASP A 163 30.49 -13.35 12.09
N ILE A 164 29.51 -12.89 11.30
CA ILE A 164 29.73 -12.14 10.06
C ILE A 164 29.81 -10.64 10.40
N ALA A 165 31.01 -10.09 10.36
CA ALA A 165 31.23 -8.65 10.41
C ALA A 165 30.94 -8.02 9.04
N LEU A 166 29.78 -7.36 8.91
CA LEU A 166 29.45 -6.55 7.74
C LEU A 166 30.08 -5.16 7.86
N ARG A 167 31.04 -4.86 6.98
CA ARG A 167 31.55 -3.50 6.80
C ARG A 167 30.68 -2.78 5.77
N ILE A 168 29.94 -1.76 6.21
CA ILE A 168 29.29 -0.81 5.31
C ILE A 168 30.39 0.15 4.84
N VAL A 169 30.75 0.10 3.55
CA VAL A 169 31.70 1.02 2.90
C VAL A 169 30.93 2.16 2.27
#